data_AF-A0A2V8UMA1-F1
#
_entry.id   AF-A0A2V8UMA1-F1
#
_cell.length_a   1.000
_cell.length_b   1.000
_cell.length_c   1.000
_cell.angle_alpha   90.00
_cell.angle_beta   90.00
_cell.angle_gamma   90.00
#
_symmetry.space_group_name_H-M   'P 1'
#
loop_
_entity.id
_entity.type
_entity.pdbx_description
1 polymer ?
#
loop_
_entity_poly.entity_id
_entity_poly.type
_entity_poly.pdbx_seq_one_letter_code
_entity_poly.pdbx_strand_id
1 'polypeptide(L)'
;SMFTGISLSEFARVENVHAAADGDGIEVDFSSIAINNIAEGSGNNGIAVGTNSVLRANVAANNRGGGFYVYCPSSVIGNSASGNVANFVLITTGGNCTVSENSAP
;
A
#
# COMPACT_ATOMS: atom_id res chain seq x y z
N SER A 1 -9.07 -18.17 7.26
CA SER A 1 -9.49 -16.95 6.55
C SER A 1 -8.38 -15.94 6.70
N MET A 2 -8.01 -15.22 5.64
CA MET A 2 -7.15 -14.04 5.78
C MET A 2 -8.05 -12.85 6.15
N PHE A 3 -7.59 -11.99 7.04
CA PHE A 3 -8.31 -10.77 7.44
C PHE A 3 -7.44 -9.56 7.10
N THR A 4 -8.04 -8.52 6.54
CA THR A 4 -7.40 -7.21 6.34
C THR A 4 -7.43 -6.42 7.66
N GLY A 5 -6.33 -5.74 8.00
CA GLY A 5 -6.23 -4.96 9.24
C GLY A 5 -7.15 -3.74 9.23
N ILE A 6 -7.04 -2.94 8.17
CA ILE A 6 -7.91 -1.79 7.89
C ILE A 6 -8.42 -1.92 6.47
N SER A 7 -9.75 -2.01 6.31
CA SER A 7 -10.41 -2.01 5.01
C SER A 7 -11.39 -0.85 4.96
N LEU A 8 -11.16 0.09 4.05
CA LEU A 8 -12.04 1.22 3.82
C LEU A 8 -12.47 1.24 2.35
N SER A 9 -13.75 1.56 2.14
CA SER A 9 -14.33 1.68 0.81
C SER A 9 -13.89 2.96 0.10
N GLU A 10 -14.52 3.24 -1.03
CA GLU A 10 -14.23 4.37 -1.91
C GLU A 10 -14.21 5.74 -1.20
N PHE A 11 -13.38 6.66 -1.71
CA PHE A 11 -13.22 8.03 -1.22
C PHE A 11 -12.73 8.14 0.23
N ALA A 12 -12.10 7.09 0.74
CA ALA A 12 -11.60 7.06 2.10
C ALA A 12 -10.26 7.81 2.23
N ARG A 13 -9.99 8.26 3.46
CA ARG A 13 -8.67 8.75 3.86
C ARG A 13 -8.19 7.95 5.06
N VAL A 14 -7.03 7.32 4.93
CA VAL A 14 -6.32 6.66 6.02
C VAL A 14 -4.96 7.33 6.22
N GLU A 15 -4.72 7.78 7.45
CA GLU A 15 -3.53 8.57 7.75
C GLU A 15 -3.02 8.33 9.16
N ASN A 16 -1.70 8.29 9.31
CA ASN A 16 -1.02 8.13 10.59
C ASN A 16 -1.38 6.83 11.32
N VAL A 17 -1.63 5.75 10.57
CA VAL A 17 -1.97 4.45 11.15
C VAL A 17 -0.83 3.46 11.02
N HIS A 18 -0.68 2.60 12.02
CA HIS A 18 0.15 1.40 11.96
C HIS A 18 -0.76 0.17 11.95
N ALA A 19 -0.66 -0.66 10.91
CA ALA A 19 -1.45 -1.87 10.77
C ALA A 19 -0.59 -3.10 10.42
N ALA A 20 -1.07 -4.26 10.87
CA ALA A 20 -0.54 -5.58 10.55
C ALA A 20 -1.72 -6.55 10.54
N ALA A 21 -1.73 -7.51 9.61
CA ALA A 21 -2.81 -8.49 9.55
C ALA A 21 -2.38 -9.79 8.86
N ASP A 22 -3.15 -10.86 9.00
CA ASP A 22 -2.90 -12.11 8.26
C ASP A 22 -3.17 -11.98 6.74
N GLY A 23 -3.91 -10.94 6.32
CA GLY A 23 -4.11 -10.50 4.95
C GLY A 23 -3.32 -9.22 4.64
N ASP A 24 -3.96 -8.27 3.96
CA ASP A 24 -3.36 -6.94 3.74
C ASP A 24 -3.39 -6.11 5.04
N GLY A 25 -2.32 -5.36 5.30
CA GLY A 25 -2.28 -4.47 6.46
C GLY A 25 -3.32 -3.36 6.35
N ILE A 26 -3.29 -2.65 5.22
CA ILE A 26 -4.22 -1.57 4.87
C ILE A 26 -4.72 -1.79 3.44
N GLU A 27 -6.02 -1.74 3.26
CA GLU A 27 -6.69 -1.78 1.96
C GLU A 27 -7.62 -0.57 1.84
N VAL A 28 -7.41 0.25 0.82
CA VAL A 28 -8.33 1.34 0.49
C VAL A 28 -8.74 1.29 -0.98
N ASP A 29 -10.04 1.41 -1.23
CA ASP A 29 -10.60 1.29 -2.58
C ASP A 29 -10.56 2.61 -3.36
N PHE A 30 -11.20 2.62 -4.53
CA PHE A 30 -11.25 3.70 -5.52
C PHE A 30 -11.23 5.14 -4.94
N SER A 31 -10.42 6.00 -5.56
CA SER A 31 -10.32 7.44 -5.24
C SER A 31 -10.00 7.75 -3.77
N SER A 32 -9.15 6.92 -3.15
CA SER A 32 -8.77 7.07 -1.75
C SER A 32 -7.38 7.67 -1.55
N ILE A 33 -7.12 8.09 -0.32
CA ILE A 33 -5.87 8.72 0.11
C ILE A 33 -5.26 7.91 1.25
N ALA A 34 -4.05 7.37 1.07
CA ALA A 34 -3.26 6.77 2.13
C ALA A 34 -1.96 7.57 2.34
N ILE A 35 -1.82 8.19 3.51
CA ILE A 35 -0.69 9.06 3.83
C ILE A 35 -0.05 8.68 5.16
N ASN A 36 1.29 8.64 5.21
CA ASN A 36 2.03 8.47 6.46
C ASN A 36 1.58 7.26 7.30
N ASN A 37 1.28 6.16 6.64
CA ASN A 37 0.93 4.90 7.30
C ASN A 37 2.11 3.95 7.34
N ILE A 38 2.08 3.03 8.29
CA ILE A 38 3.02 1.93 8.46
C ILE A 38 2.25 0.62 8.32
N ALA A 39 2.64 -0.21 7.37
CA ALA A 39 2.15 -1.57 7.25
C ALA A 39 3.30 -2.56 7.41
N GLU A 40 3.37 -3.22 8.56
CA GLU A 40 4.50 -4.06 8.93
C GLU A 40 4.07 -5.49 9.29
N GLY A 41 4.77 -6.49 8.74
CA GLY A 41 4.56 -7.89 9.15
C GLY A 41 3.24 -8.50 8.68
N SER A 42 2.62 -7.95 7.62
CA SER A 42 1.37 -8.45 7.08
C SER A 42 1.55 -9.76 6.31
N GLY A 43 0.52 -10.61 6.32
CA GLY A 43 0.51 -11.92 5.69
C GLY A 43 0.33 -11.88 4.17
N ASN A 44 -0.12 -10.75 3.63
CA ASN A 44 -0.13 -10.43 2.20
C ASN A 44 0.59 -9.09 1.96
N ASN A 45 -0.03 -8.10 1.31
CA ASN A 45 0.62 -6.82 1.04
C ASN A 45 0.63 -5.93 2.28
N GLY A 46 1.58 -5.01 2.36
CA GLY A 46 1.55 -3.95 3.36
C GLY A 46 0.34 -3.05 3.14
N ILE A 47 0.32 -2.33 2.02
CA ILE A 47 -0.81 -1.46 1.63
C ILE A 47 -1.26 -1.80 0.21
N ALA A 48 -2.55 -2.06 0.04
CA ALA A 48 -3.22 -2.24 -1.24
C ALA A 48 -4.15 -1.06 -1.53
N VAL A 49 -4.09 -0.51 -2.75
CA VAL A 49 -5.01 0.56 -3.16
C VAL A 49 -5.64 0.37 -4.53
N GLY A 50 -6.91 0.74 -4.61
CA GLY A 50 -7.69 0.85 -5.84
C GLY A 50 -7.24 2.01 -6.75
N THR A 51 -7.87 2.09 -7.93
CA THR A 51 -7.57 3.12 -8.93
C THR A 51 -7.94 4.53 -8.48
N ASN A 52 -7.37 5.53 -9.14
CA ASN A 52 -7.49 6.96 -8.88
C ASN A 52 -7.08 7.38 -7.47
N SER A 53 -6.19 6.63 -6.83
CA SER A 53 -5.79 6.84 -5.44
C SER A 53 -4.46 7.59 -5.32
N VAL A 54 -4.21 8.11 -4.12
CA VAL A 54 -2.94 8.74 -3.74
C VAL A 54 -2.28 7.95 -2.62
N LEU A 55 -1.10 7.42 -2.91
CA LEU A 55 -0.19 6.78 -1.96
C LEU A 55 1.00 7.68 -1.70
N ARG A 56 1.09 8.25 -0.51
CA ARG A 56 2.18 9.18 -0.18
C ARG A 56 2.81 8.94 1.18
N ALA A 57 4.14 8.92 1.20
CA ALA A 57 4.92 8.87 2.43
C ALA A 57 4.57 7.68 3.35
N ASN A 58 4.16 6.54 2.78
CA ASN A 58 3.88 5.34 3.55
C ASN A 58 5.13 4.46 3.67
N VAL A 59 5.15 3.61 4.70
CA VAL A 59 6.17 2.60 4.95
C VAL A 59 5.54 1.22 4.91
N ALA A 60 6.12 0.31 4.13
CA ALA A 60 5.72 -1.09 4.12
C ALA A 60 6.93 -2.00 4.40
N ALA A 61 6.94 -2.67 5.54
CA ALA A 61 8.09 -3.43 5.99
C ALA A 61 7.77 -4.89 6.32
N ASN A 62 8.70 -5.80 6.05
CA ASN A 62 8.64 -7.17 6.56
C ASN A 62 7.34 -7.94 6.23
N ASN A 63 6.62 -7.56 5.17
CA ASN A 63 5.38 -8.22 4.76
C ASN A 63 5.69 -9.48 3.93
N ARG A 64 4.82 -10.49 4.01
CA ARG A 64 4.96 -11.74 3.22
C ARG A 64 4.64 -11.55 1.73
N GLY A 65 3.84 -10.54 1.39
CA GLY A 65 3.55 -10.13 0.02
C GLY A 65 4.40 -8.94 -0.42
N GLY A 66 3.83 -8.07 -1.26
CA GLY A 66 4.49 -6.83 -1.69
C GLY A 66 4.41 -5.73 -0.64
N GLY A 67 5.29 -4.73 -0.74
CA GLY A 67 5.15 -3.52 0.09
C GLY A 67 3.89 -2.76 -0.24
N PHE A 68 3.78 -2.32 -1.51
CA PHE A 68 2.62 -1.61 -2.04
C PHE A 68 2.04 -2.31 -3.27
N TYR A 69 0.73 -2.60 -3.23
CA TYR A 69 -0.05 -3.12 -4.36
C TYR A 69 -0.97 -2.01 -4.88
N VAL A 70 -0.81 -1.59 -6.13
CA VAL A 70 -1.47 -0.37 -6.64
C VAL A 70 -2.16 -0.64 -7.96
N TYR A 71 -3.48 -0.48 -7.96
CA TYR A 71 -4.25 -0.37 -9.20
C TYR A 71 -4.07 1.04 -9.79
N CYS A 72 -3.60 1.10 -11.03
CA CYS A 72 -3.42 2.35 -11.76
C CYS A 72 -4.66 2.66 -12.63
N PRO A 73 -4.94 3.94 -12.95
CA PRO A 73 -4.11 5.12 -12.71
C PRO A 73 -4.10 5.57 -11.25
N SER A 74 -2.93 5.92 -10.68
CA SER A 74 -2.79 6.38 -9.29
C SER A 74 -1.49 7.19 -9.12
N SER A 75 -1.38 7.98 -8.05
CA SER A 75 -0.15 8.68 -7.68
C SER A 75 0.56 7.97 -6.53
N VAL A 76 1.81 7.58 -6.74
CA VAL A 76 2.63 6.83 -5.77
C VAL A 76 3.91 7.61 -5.51
N ILE A 77 3.97 8.34 -4.39
CA ILE A 77 4.98 9.37 -4.15
C ILE A 77 5.66 9.18 -2.78
N GLY A 78 6.98 9.07 -2.76
CA GLY A 78 7.73 9.18 -1.50
C GLY A 78 7.52 8.01 -0.53
N ASN A 79 7.12 6.84 -1.00
CA ASN A 79 6.88 5.67 -0.15
C ASN A 79 8.16 4.82 -0.01
N SER A 80 8.30 4.13 1.12
CA SER A 80 9.45 3.27 1.41
C SER A 80 8.99 1.83 1.67
N ALA A 81 9.66 0.86 1.04
CA ALA A 81 9.36 -0.55 1.24
C ALA A 81 10.64 -1.34 1.52
N SER A 82 10.72 -2.12 2.60
CA SER A 82 11.95 -2.85 2.97
C SER A 82 11.66 -4.22 3.58
N GLY A 83 12.48 -5.22 3.26
CA GLY A 83 12.38 -6.55 3.90
C GLY A 83 11.10 -7.33 3.57
N ASN A 84 10.34 -6.90 2.56
CA ASN A 84 9.16 -7.62 2.09
C ASN A 84 9.59 -8.85 1.27
N VAL A 85 8.89 -9.96 1.42
CA VAL A 85 9.26 -11.25 0.79
C VAL A 85 9.05 -11.21 -0.72
N ALA A 86 7.99 -10.57 -1.20
CA ALA A 86 7.89 -10.25 -2.61
C ALA A 86 8.66 -8.93 -2.85
N ASN A 87 9.72 -9.00 -3.67
CA ASN A 87 10.69 -7.93 -3.97
C ASN A 87 10.11 -6.68 -4.67
N PHE A 88 8.86 -6.32 -4.43
CA PHE A 88 8.21 -5.20 -5.10
C PHE A 88 7.96 -4.06 -4.12
N VAL A 89 8.62 -2.93 -4.39
CA VAL A 89 8.20 -1.60 -3.91
C VAL A 89 6.75 -1.37 -4.35
N LEU A 90 6.42 -1.80 -5.57
CA LEU A 90 5.20 -1.41 -6.26
C LEU A 90 4.80 -2.48 -7.28
N ILE A 91 3.62 -3.06 -7.12
CA ILE A 91 2.95 -3.79 -8.20
C ILE A 91 1.93 -2.86 -8.82
N THR A 92 2.20 -2.36 -10.03
CA THR A 92 1.25 -1.56 -10.81
C THR A 92 0.46 -2.43 -11.77
N THR A 93 -0.87 -2.41 -11.69
CA THR A 93 -1.74 -3.03 -12.69
C THR A 93 -2.54 -1.96 -13.44
N GLY A 94 -2.62 -2.02 -14.77
CA GLY A 94 -3.51 -1.15 -15.57
C GLY A 94 -2.85 0.05 -16.28
N GLY A 95 -1.55 0.29 -16.08
CA GLY A 95 -0.82 1.41 -16.70
C GLY A 95 -1.21 2.79 -16.12
N ASN A 96 -0.42 3.84 -16.40
CA ASN A 96 -0.67 5.24 -15.98
C ASN A 96 -0.59 5.55 -14.48
N CYS A 97 0.31 4.89 -13.74
CA CYS A 97 0.70 5.42 -12.43
C CYS A 97 1.76 6.52 -12.58
N THR A 98 1.62 7.60 -11.80
CA THR A 98 2.71 8.55 -11.57
C THR A 98 3.50 8.08 -10.37
N VAL A 99 4.74 7.65 -10.60
CA VAL A 99 5.62 7.06 -9.58
C VAL A 99 6.82 7.99 -9.41
N SER A 100 7.02 8.52 -8.20
CA SER A 100 8.14 9.43 -7.90
C SER A 100 8.67 9.21 -6.49
N GLU A 101 9.98 9.36 -6.29
CA GLU A 101 10.62 9.41 -4.96
C GLU A 101 10.39 8.17 -4.07
N ASN A 102 9.97 7.02 -4.62
CA ASN A 102 9.82 5.80 -3.84
C ASN A 102 11.16 5.06 -3.70
N SER A 103 11.37 4.39 -2.57
CA SER A 103 12.59 3.62 -2.28
C SER A 103 12.26 2.18 -1.89
N ALA A 104 13.06 1.21 -2.31
CA ALA A 104 13.16 -0.06 -1.62
C ALA A 104 14.60 -0.58 -1.55
N PRO A 105 15.17 -0.69 -0.34
CA PRO A 105 16.40 -1.42 -0.10
C PRO A 105 16.17 -2.93 0.07
#